data_AF-A0A954K240-F1
#
_entry.id   AF-A0A954K240-F1
#
_cell.length_a   1.000
_cell.length_b   1.000
_cell.length_c   1.000
_cell.angle_alpha   90.00
_cell.angle_beta   90.00
_cell.angle_gamma   90.00
#
_symmetry.space_group_name_H-M   'P 1'
#
loop_
_entity.id
_entity.type
_entity.pdbx_description
1 polymer ?
#
loop_
_entity_poly.entity_id
_entity_poly.type
_entity_poly.pdbx_seq_one_letter_code
_entity_poly.pdbx_strand_id
1 'polypeptide(L)'
;MSLFNLIFTGCLTFVFVSADAALAANPEKDKNSTAQRLYDAGVPETGFLTLKTENYTVPLDAASGWTIEKMLYRDHQFGLNNGHYGTVLRPKGAQWWGTGHQEGGREVVHRIQLMVDGKDVPITKTGETITGTQIEFIKDSTIWKFKVRAEIILTNTEIFERTEMESLEDCDLDLLYYFMHCFPPSTTGWMAQLPDGSIEQGPLSHSQKMAVTKDTTWVAQYDENDQLGLLCYTPRVIAGNKSASHIWDLDRYHKYYLRHNNGQSFKKGEKLDFTVIVKVVPNETGDWKTTKQAASQLMKQFPVVK
;
A
#
# COMPACT_ATOMS: atom_id res chain seq x y z
N MET A 1 63.56 -36.83 6.17
CA MET A 1 63.23 -38.27 6.16
C MET A 1 61.84 -38.43 6.77
N SER A 2 60.89 -38.98 6.00
CA SER A 2 59.58 -39.53 6.40
C SER A 2 58.58 -38.59 7.10
N LEU A 3 57.56 -38.09 6.39
CA LEU A 3 56.20 -38.66 6.26
C LEU A 3 55.36 -38.55 7.54
N PHE A 4 54.31 -37.72 7.49
CA PHE A 4 52.95 -38.21 7.74
C PHE A 4 51.93 -37.34 6.98
N ASN A 5 51.19 -38.01 6.10
CA ASN A 5 50.08 -37.48 5.32
C ASN A 5 48.87 -37.21 6.22
N LEU A 6 48.17 -36.11 5.98
CA LEU A 6 46.74 -36.04 6.26
C LEU A 6 46.02 -35.53 5.02
N ILE A 7 45.38 -36.47 4.33
CA ILE A 7 44.48 -36.25 3.20
C ILE A 7 43.14 -35.80 3.79
N PHE A 8 42.73 -34.57 3.50
CA PHE A 8 41.35 -34.14 3.72
C PHE A 8 40.52 -34.57 2.51
N THR A 9 39.79 -35.67 2.67
CA THR A 9 38.84 -36.17 1.69
C THR A 9 37.60 -35.29 1.70
N GLY A 10 37.29 -34.68 0.55
CA GLY A 10 36.08 -33.92 0.34
C GLY A 10 34.83 -34.81 0.39
N CYS A 11 33.81 -34.32 1.08
CA CYS A 11 32.42 -34.73 0.89
C CYS A 11 31.65 -33.50 0.44
N LEU A 12 31.59 -33.31 -0.87
CA LEU A 12 30.71 -32.35 -1.52
C LEU A 12 29.29 -32.96 -1.48
N THR A 13 28.48 -32.56 -0.51
CA THR A 13 27.06 -32.91 -0.48
C THR A 13 26.31 -31.92 -1.36
N PHE A 14 25.99 -32.34 -2.58
CA PHE A 14 25.00 -31.67 -3.41
C PHE A 14 23.63 -31.89 -2.77
N VAL A 15 23.10 -30.86 -2.12
CA VAL A 15 21.66 -30.81 -1.79
C VAL A 15 20.95 -30.34 -3.05
N PHE A 16 20.35 -31.30 -3.77
CA PHE A 16 19.32 -31.00 -4.76
C PHE A 16 18.09 -30.47 -4.01
N VAL A 17 17.87 -29.17 -4.06
CA VAL A 17 16.55 -28.61 -3.73
C VAL A 17 15.66 -28.88 -4.94
N SER A 18 14.86 -29.95 -4.83
CA SER A 18 13.74 -30.20 -5.75
C SER A 18 12.81 -28.99 -5.70
N ALA A 19 12.59 -28.35 -6.85
CA ALA A 19 11.50 -27.42 -7.03
C ALA A 19 10.21 -28.25 -7.16
N ASP A 20 9.58 -28.56 -6.03
CA ASP A 20 8.23 -29.12 -6.04
C ASP A 20 7.24 -28.02 -6.42
N ALA A 21 6.75 -28.12 -7.65
CA ALA A 21 5.51 -27.52 -8.08
C ALA A 21 4.37 -28.14 -7.25
N ALA A 22 4.00 -27.49 -6.15
CA ALA A 22 2.80 -27.85 -5.39
C ALA A 22 1.55 -27.33 -6.12
N LEU A 23 1.09 -28.15 -7.06
CA LEU A 23 -0.30 -28.19 -7.49
C LEU A 23 -1.19 -28.54 -6.27
N ALA A 24 -2.20 -27.71 -6.05
CA ALA A 24 -3.50 -28.00 -5.47
C ALA A 24 -3.59 -29.13 -4.40
N ALA A 25 -3.71 -28.72 -3.14
CA ALA A 25 -4.43 -29.50 -2.13
C ALA A 25 -5.31 -28.54 -1.32
N ASN A 26 -6.49 -28.24 -1.85
CA ASN A 26 -7.56 -27.59 -1.11
C ASN A 26 -8.33 -28.72 -0.40
N PRO A 27 -8.21 -28.90 0.93
CA PRO A 27 -9.09 -29.83 1.61
C PRO A 27 -10.51 -29.28 1.50
N GLU A 28 -11.46 -30.11 1.06
CA GLU A 28 -12.88 -29.79 1.04
C GLU A 28 -13.30 -29.28 2.42
N LYS A 29 -13.48 -27.96 2.54
CA LYS A 29 -14.06 -27.35 3.74
C LYS A 29 -15.54 -27.74 3.79
N ASP A 30 -15.94 -28.23 4.96
CA ASP A 30 -17.31 -28.50 5.38
C ASP A 30 -18.34 -27.55 4.74
N LYS A 31 -19.22 -28.11 3.91
CA LYS A 31 -20.32 -27.39 3.25
C LYS A 31 -21.41 -26.89 4.22
N ASN A 32 -21.23 -27.06 5.54
CA ASN A 32 -22.19 -26.68 6.58
C ASN A 32 -21.65 -25.66 7.60
N SER A 33 -20.45 -25.12 7.42
CA SER A 33 -20.03 -23.92 8.15
C SER A 33 -20.51 -22.71 7.34
N THR A 34 -21.68 -22.16 7.66
CA THR A 34 -21.92 -20.75 7.35
C THR A 34 -20.86 -19.99 8.13
N ALA A 35 -19.77 -19.64 7.44
CA ALA A 35 -18.67 -18.88 8.02
C ALA A 35 -19.27 -17.70 8.79
N GLN A 36 -18.95 -17.61 10.07
CA GLN A 36 -19.44 -16.53 10.91
C GLN A 36 -19.06 -15.21 10.23
N ARG A 37 -20.08 -14.41 9.92
CA ARG A 37 -19.92 -13.07 9.38
C ARG A 37 -19.00 -12.28 10.32
N LEU A 38 -17.94 -11.72 9.75
CA LEU A 38 -16.97 -10.86 10.42
C LEU A 38 -17.43 -9.40 10.43
N TYR A 39 -17.94 -8.89 9.31
CA TYR A 39 -18.32 -7.48 9.14
C TYR A 39 -19.73 -7.20 9.67
N ASP A 40 -19.97 -5.96 10.07
CA ASP A 40 -21.25 -5.57 10.61
C ASP A 40 -22.38 -5.69 9.57
N ALA A 41 -23.61 -5.77 10.07
CA ALA A 41 -24.81 -5.86 9.23
C ALA A 41 -24.85 -4.72 8.19
N GLY A 42 -25.07 -5.10 6.93
CA GLY A 42 -25.11 -4.16 5.79
C GLY A 42 -23.80 -4.02 5.01
N VAL A 43 -22.66 -4.52 5.53
CA VAL A 43 -21.37 -4.49 4.82
C VAL A 43 -21.09 -5.83 4.11
N PRO A 44 -20.94 -5.89 2.78
CA PRO A 44 -20.56 -7.14 2.10
C PRO A 44 -19.12 -7.57 2.41
N GLU A 45 -18.89 -8.89 2.48
CA GLU A 45 -17.57 -9.50 2.82
C GLU A 45 -16.82 -10.09 1.63
N THR A 46 -17.47 -10.16 0.47
CA THR A 46 -16.95 -10.80 -0.74
C THR A 46 -17.34 -9.98 -1.95
N GLY A 47 -16.50 -10.03 -2.98
CA GLY A 47 -16.71 -9.31 -4.24
C GLY A 47 -16.03 -7.95 -4.24
N PHE A 48 -16.18 -7.25 -5.37
CA PHE A 48 -15.48 -6.01 -5.63
C PHE A 48 -16.42 -4.82 -5.77
N LEU A 49 -15.92 -3.61 -5.55
CA LEU A 49 -16.53 -2.37 -6.03
C LEU A 49 -15.49 -1.62 -6.84
N THR A 50 -15.78 -1.31 -8.10
CA THR A 50 -14.83 -0.58 -8.95
C THR A 50 -15.20 0.89 -9.00
N LEU A 51 -14.31 1.75 -8.52
CA LEU A 51 -14.43 3.20 -8.68
C LEU A 51 -13.78 3.61 -9.99
N LYS A 52 -14.47 4.40 -10.82
CA LYS A 52 -13.97 4.82 -12.13
C LYS A 52 -14.22 6.31 -12.38
N THR A 53 -13.17 7.03 -12.73
CA THR A 53 -13.25 8.39 -13.26
C THR A 53 -12.84 8.40 -14.73
N GLU A 54 -12.68 9.58 -15.34
CA GLU A 54 -12.19 9.67 -16.72
C GLU A 54 -10.84 8.97 -16.89
N ASN A 55 -9.92 9.20 -15.95
CA ASN A 55 -8.55 8.71 -16.07
C ASN A 55 -8.25 7.51 -15.18
N TYR A 56 -8.95 7.32 -14.06
CA TYR A 56 -8.61 6.28 -13.10
C TYR A 56 -9.63 5.16 -13.02
N THR A 57 -9.16 3.93 -12.77
CA THR A 57 -10.00 2.79 -12.37
C THR A 57 -9.36 2.09 -11.18
N VAL A 58 -10.14 1.96 -10.10
CA VAL A 58 -9.68 1.50 -8.78
C VAL A 58 -10.68 0.48 -8.23
N PRO A 59 -10.47 -0.82 -8.45
CA PRO A 59 -11.20 -1.88 -7.76
C PRO A 59 -10.83 -1.95 -6.27
N LEU A 60 -11.86 -2.07 -5.44
CA LEU A 60 -11.79 -2.31 -4.00
C LEU A 60 -12.29 -3.72 -3.69
N ASP A 61 -11.53 -4.49 -2.91
CA ASP A 61 -11.86 -5.89 -2.59
C ASP A 61 -12.45 -6.01 -1.18
N ALA A 62 -13.69 -6.50 -1.10
CA ALA A 62 -14.37 -6.73 0.17
C ALA A 62 -13.64 -7.77 1.04
N ALA A 63 -13.06 -8.82 0.46
CA ALA A 63 -12.40 -9.88 1.23
C ALA A 63 -11.14 -9.37 1.97
N SER A 64 -10.53 -8.33 1.41
CA SER A 64 -9.35 -7.63 1.94
C SER A 64 -9.69 -6.40 2.80
N GLY A 65 -10.94 -6.25 3.27
CA GLY A 65 -11.34 -5.10 4.08
C GLY A 65 -11.66 -3.86 3.26
N TRP A 66 -12.13 -4.03 2.01
CA TRP A 66 -12.45 -2.94 1.07
C TRP A 66 -11.27 -2.02 0.77
N THR A 67 -10.07 -2.59 0.66
CA THR A 67 -8.85 -1.88 0.28
C THR A 67 -8.65 -1.92 -1.22
N ILE A 68 -7.83 -1.00 -1.75
CA ILE A 68 -7.47 -0.98 -3.17
C ILE A 68 -6.81 -2.32 -3.54
N GLU A 69 -7.28 -2.95 -4.61
CA GLU A 69 -6.68 -4.18 -5.16
C GLU A 69 -5.57 -3.84 -6.15
N LYS A 70 -5.84 -2.87 -7.03
CA LYS A 70 -4.94 -2.39 -8.07
C LYS A 70 -5.38 -1.00 -8.51
N MET A 71 -4.53 -0.32 -9.29
CA MET A 71 -4.86 0.99 -9.86
C MET A 71 -4.49 1.03 -11.33
N LEU A 72 -5.40 1.60 -12.13
CA LEU A 72 -5.20 1.83 -13.55
C LEU A 72 -5.32 3.31 -13.87
N TYR A 73 -4.50 3.78 -14.80
CA TYR A 73 -4.58 5.10 -15.42
C TYR A 73 -4.77 4.92 -16.92
N ARG A 74 -5.92 5.32 -17.46
CA ARG A 74 -6.29 5.15 -18.88
C ARG A 74 -6.02 3.71 -19.38
N ASP A 75 -6.50 2.75 -18.61
CA ASP A 75 -6.33 1.30 -18.82
C ASP A 75 -4.88 0.75 -18.64
N HIS A 76 -3.88 1.59 -18.35
CA HIS A 76 -2.54 1.14 -17.96
C HIS A 76 -2.47 0.86 -16.45
N GLN A 77 -2.10 -0.37 -16.08
CA GLN A 77 -1.99 -0.75 -14.67
C GLN A 77 -0.68 -0.24 -14.05
N PHE A 78 -0.78 0.77 -13.19
CA PHE A 78 0.38 1.32 -12.46
C PHE A 78 0.40 0.93 -10.98
N GLY A 79 -0.68 0.36 -10.44
CA GLY A 79 -0.70 -0.31 -9.14
C GLY A 79 -0.96 -1.79 -9.34
N LEU A 80 0.02 -2.66 -9.05
CA LEU A 80 -0.08 -4.11 -9.22
C LEU A 80 -0.88 -4.82 -8.11
N ASN A 81 -1.68 -5.82 -8.47
CA ASN A 81 -2.46 -6.64 -7.53
C ASN A 81 -1.66 -7.68 -6.72
N ASN A 82 -0.34 -7.50 -6.58
CA ASN A 82 0.55 -8.37 -5.82
C ASN A 82 0.91 -7.79 -4.44
N GLY A 83 0.14 -6.80 -4.01
CA GLY A 83 0.26 -6.15 -2.72
C GLY A 83 -1.09 -5.72 -2.17
N HIS A 84 -1.03 -5.18 -0.97
CA HIS A 84 -2.16 -4.72 -0.19
C HIS A 84 -2.02 -3.21 -0.02
N TYR A 85 -2.97 -2.43 -0.54
CA TYR A 85 -2.91 -0.97 -0.61
C TYR A 85 -3.70 -0.32 0.53
N GLY A 86 -3.10 -0.30 1.71
CA GLY A 86 -3.73 0.24 2.90
C GLY A 86 -2.88 0.04 4.15
N THR A 87 -3.49 0.31 5.30
CA THR A 87 -2.82 0.28 6.58
C THR A 87 -2.63 -1.14 7.10
N VAL A 88 -1.40 -1.46 7.52
CA VAL A 88 -1.06 -2.73 8.16
C VAL A 88 -0.24 -2.49 9.40
N LEU A 89 -0.44 -3.34 10.40
CA LEU A 89 0.28 -3.26 11.66
C LEU A 89 0.73 -4.64 12.13
N ARG A 90 1.78 -4.65 12.93
CA ARG A 90 2.25 -5.84 13.64
C ARG A 90 2.33 -5.53 15.13
N PRO A 91 1.45 -6.10 15.97
CA PRO A 91 1.60 -6.00 17.41
C PRO A 91 2.94 -6.58 17.85
N LYS A 92 3.48 -6.07 18.96
CA LYS A 92 4.77 -6.50 19.48
C LYS A 92 4.80 -8.02 19.69
N GLY A 93 5.69 -8.70 18.96
CA GLY A 93 5.85 -10.17 19.04
C GLY A 93 4.68 -10.99 18.44
N ALA A 94 3.80 -10.38 17.65
CA ALA A 94 2.66 -11.05 17.02
C ALA A 94 2.72 -10.99 15.48
N GLN A 95 1.69 -11.52 14.82
CA GLN A 95 1.55 -11.56 13.37
C GLN A 95 0.92 -10.28 12.80
N TRP A 96 0.92 -10.15 11.47
CA TRP A 96 0.37 -9.01 10.74
C TRP A 96 -1.16 -8.93 10.79
N TRP A 97 -1.66 -7.69 10.76
CA TRP A 97 -3.08 -7.34 10.68
C TRP A 97 -3.31 -6.22 9.65
N GLY A 98 -4.50 -6.20 9.07
CA GLY A 98 -4.99 -5.13 8.19
C GLY A 98 -4.77 -5.40 6.71
N THR A 99 -5.55 -4.74 5.85
CA THR A 99 -5.40 -4.72 4.38
C THR A 99 -5.07 -6.11 3.83
N GLY A 100 -6.01 -7.04 3.90
CA GLY A 100 -5.85 -8.40 3.37
C GLY A 100 -4.98 -9.38 4.19
N HIS A 101 -4.14 -8.91 5.12
CA HIS A 101 -3.46 -9.81 6.08
C HIS A 101 -4.47 -10.48 7.01
N GLN A 102 -4.27 -11.78 7.25
CA GLN A 102 -5.17 -12.62 8.05
C GLN A 102 -4.42 -13.45 9.11
N GLU A 103 -3.10 -13.33 9.17
CA GLU A 103 -2.20 -14.17 9.97
C GLU A 103 -2.40 -13.94 11.48
N GLY A 104 -2.55 -12.68 11.89
CA GLY A 104 -2.86 -12.33 13.28
C GLY A 104 -4.36 -12.27 13.56
N GLY A 105 -5.15 -12.04 12.52
CA GLY A 105 -6.59 -11.82 12.53
C GLY A 105 -6.98 -10.91 11.36
N ARG A 106 -8.28 -10.75 11.15
CA ARG A 106 -8.82 -9.95 10.05
C ARG A 106 -9.27 -8.58 10.54
N GLU A 107 -9.09 -7.57 9.71
CA GLU A 107 -9.76 -6.28 9.87
C GLU A 107 -11.28 -6.46 9.88
N VAL A 108 -11.98 -5.78 10.79
CA VAL A 108 -13.44 -5.83 10.91
C VAL A 108 -14.02 -4.53 10.36
N VAL A 109 -14.78 -4.61 9.26
CA VAL A 109 -15.42 -3.43 8.66
C VAL A 109 -16.80 -3.21 9.27
N HIS A 110 -17.01 -2.01 9.81
CA HIS A 110 -18.26 -1.63 10.47
C HIS A 110 -19.20 -0.88 9.53
N ARG A 111 -18.63 -0.07 8.64
CA ARG A 111 -19.40 0.76 7.72
C ARG A 111 -18.59 1.07 6.47
N ILE A 112 -19.30 1.14 5.35
CA ILE A 112 -18.82 1.73 4.11
C ILE A 112 -19.82 2.80 3.66
N GLN A 113 -19.33 3.90 3.08
CA GLN A 113 -20.12 4.96 2.49
C GLN A 113 -19.50 5.36 1.16
N LEU A 114 -20.35 5.70 0.20
CA LEU A 114 -19.97 6.10 -1.14
C LEU A 114 -20.70 7.39 -1.50
N MET A 115 -19.95 8.39 -1.93
CA MET A 115 -20.49 9.62 -2.51
C MET A 115 -19.96 9.75 -3.93
N VAL A 116 -20.84 10.11 -4.87
CA VAL A 116 -20.50 10.32 -6.28
C VAL A 116 -21.00 11.70 -6.68
N ASP A 117 -20.07 12.56 -7.10
CA ASP A 117 -20.34 13.95 -7.50
C ASP A 117 -21.20 14.70 -6.45
N GLY A 118 -20.88 14.49 -5.17
CA GLY A 118 -21.55 15.12 -4.02
C GLY A 118 -22.88 14.49 -3.60
N LYS A 119 -23.26 13.33 -4.14
CA LYS A 119 -24.49 12.61 -3.78
C LYS A 119 -24.19 11.27 -3.13
N ASP A 120 -24.87 10.93 -2.04
CA ASP A 120 -24.80 9.60 -1.44
C ASP A 120 -25.33 8.54 -2.42
N VAL A 121 -24.55 7.48 -2.63
CA VAL A 121 -24.90 6.34 -3.47
C VAL A 121 -24.84 5.07 -2.61
N PRO A 122 -25.97 4.36 -2.40
CA PRO A 122 -25.97 3.15 -1.58
C PRO A 122 -25.24 2.00 -2.29
N ILE A 123 -24.36 1.31 -1.57
CA ILE A 123 -23.71 0.08 -2.04
C ILE A 123 -24.67 -1.08 -1.76
N THR A 124 -25.44 -1.49 -2.77
CA THR A 124 -26.48 -2.53 -2.60
C THR A 124 -26.03 -3.93 -3.01
N LYS A 125 -24.98 -4.03 -3.83
CA LYS A 125 -24.36 -5.30 -4.26
C LYS A 125 -22.90 -5.08 -4.62
N THR A 126 -22.17 -6.19 -4.75
CA THR A 126 -20.79 -6.22 -5.24
C THR A 126 -20.74 -6.59 -6.72
N GLY A 127 -19.61 -6.31 -7.37
CA GLY A 127 -19.38 -6.52 -8.81
C GLY A 127 -19.79 -5.32 -9.67
N GLU A 128 -20.06 -4.16 -9.06
CA GLU A 128 -20.45 -2.94 -9.78
C GLU A 128 -19.27 -2.03 -10.08
N THR A 129 -19.39 -1.30 -11.18
CA THR A 129 -18.52 -0.15 -11.50
C THR A 129 -19.30 1.13 -11.26
N ILE A 130 -18.79 1.95 -10.35
CA ILE A 130 -19.31 3.28 -10.02
C ILE A 130 -18.50 4.29 -10.82
N THR A 131 -19.18 5.17 -11.54
CA THR A 131 -18.54 6.20 -12.37
C THR A 131 -18.96 7.60 -11.94
N GLY A 132 -18.02 8.54 -11.94
CA GLY A 132 -18.22 9.94 -11.59
C GLY A 132 -16.98 10.77 -11.92
N THR A 133 -17.03 12.07 -11.65
CA THR A 133 -15.87 12.97 -11.77
C THR A 133 -15.12 13.12 -10.45
N GLN A 134 -15.85 12.99 -9.34
CA GLN A 134 -15.32 12.84 -7.98
C GLN A 134 -16.09 11.73 -7.27
N ILE A 135 -15.38 10.70 -6.83
CA ILE A 135 -15.94 9.57 -6.08
C ILE A 135 -15.24 9.47 -4.74
N GLU A 136 -15.99 9.49 -3.66
CA GLU A 136 -15.47 9.39 -2.30
C GLU A 136 -15.96 8.07 -1.68
N PHE A 137 -15.02 7.22 -1.32
CA PHE A 137 -15.27 5.99 -0.60
C PHE A 137 -14.71 6.11 0.82
N ILE A 138 -15.57 5.89 1.79
CA ILE A 138 -15.26 6.04 3.21
C ILE A 138 -15.51 4.70 3.89
N LYS A 139 -14.57 4.25 4.71
CA LYS A 139 -14.64 3.01 5.47
C LYS A 139 -14.34 3.27 6.93
N ASP A 140 -15.24 2.86 7.81
CA ASP A 140 -14.98 2.76 9.24
C ASP A 140 -14.77 1.28 9.62
N SER A 141 -13.66 0.98 10.28
CA SER A 141 -13.27 -0.38 10.61
C SER A 141 -12.49 -0.46 11.93
N THR A 142 -12.19 -1.67 12.36
CA THR A 142 -11.25 -1.96 13.45
C THR A 142 -10.14 -2.87 12.95
N ILE A 143 -8.89 -2.43 13.12
CA ILE A 143 -7.70 -3.26 12.90
C ILE A 143 -7.07 -3.51 14.27
N TRP A 144 -7.20 -4.75 14.76
CA TRP A 144 -6.75 -5.14 16.09
C TRP A 144 -7.33 -4.21 17.18
N LYS A 145 -6.49 -3.40 17.82
CA LYS A 145 -6.85 -2.48 18.91
C LYS A 145 -7.03 -1.04 18.45
N PHE A 146 -7.12 -0.81 17.14
CA PHE A 146 -7.29 0.52 16.57
C PHE A 146 -8.64 0.63 15.88
N LYS A 147 -9.41 1.64 16.26
CA LYS A 147 -10.49 2.15 15.42
C LYS A 147 -9.85 2.86 14.24
N VAL A 148 -10.33 2.60 13.03
CA VAL A 148 -9.77 3.12 11.78
C VAL A 148 -10.87 3.75 10.96
N ARG A 149 -10.58 4.92 10.39
CA ARG A 149 -11.36 5.53 9.33
C ARG A 149 -10.46 5.75 8.11
N ALA A 150 -10.78 5.09 7.01
CA ALA A 150 -10.05 5.21 5.76
C ALA A 150 -10.92 5.91 4.71
N GLU A 151 -10.34 6.86 3.99
CA GLU A 151 -10.99 7.65 2.95
C GLU A 151 -10.18 7.51 1.67
N ILE A 152 -10.86 7.19 0.56
CA ILE A 152 -10.32 7.19 -0.79
C ILE A 152 -11.17 8.16 -1.60
N ILE A 153 -10.55 9.23 -2.10
CA ILE A 153 -11.21 10.19 -2.98
C ILE A 153 -10.53 10.09 -4.36
N LEU A 154 -11.32 9.65 -5.33
CA LEU A 154 -10.89 9.49 -6.71
C LEU A 154 -11.42 10.66 -7.53
N THR A 155 -10.51 11.43 -8.14
CA THR A 155 -10.87 12.48 -9.10
C THR A 155 -10.42 12.09 -10.51
N ASN A 156 -10.66 12.94 -11.50
CA ASN A 156 -10.03 12.78 -12.81
C ASN A 156 -8.50 12.95 -12.76
N THR A 157 -7.94 13.53 -11.71
CA THR A 157 -6.56 14.01 -11.68
C THR A 157 -5.66 13.33 -10.66
N GLU A 158 -6.22 12.80 -9.57
CA GLU A 158 -5.45 12.11 -8.52
C GLU A 158 -6.32 11.12 -7.73
N ILE A 159 -5.63 10.30 -6.94
CA ILE A 159 -6.19 9.45 -5.91
C ILE A 159 -5.71 10.02 -4.57
N PHE A 160 -6.64 10.45 -3.73
CA PHE A 160 -6.36 10.87 -2.37
C PHE A 160 -6.68 9.71 -1.44
N GLU A 161 -5.75 9.36 -0.56
CA GLU A 161 -5.93 8.34 0.46
C GLU A 161 -5.64 8.96 1.84
N ARG A 162 -6.54 8.80 2.79
CA ARG A 162 -6.35 9.23 4.18
C ARG A 162 -6.74 8.11 5.14
N THR A 163 -5.94 7.93 6.18
CA THR A 163 -6.25 7.01 7.28
C THR A 163 -6.14 7.75 8.59
N GLU A 164 -7.23 7.76 9.35
CA GLU A 164 -7.27 8.14 10.75
C GLU A 164 -7.34 6.87 11.61
N MET A 165 -6.58 6.86 12.70
CA MET A 165 -6.54 5.76 13.67
C MET A 165 -6.70 6.30 15.09
N GLU A 166 -7.38 5.55 15.95
CA GLU A 166 -7.46 5.81 17.39
C GLU A 166 -7.19 4.51 18.15
N SER A 167 -6.20 4.51 19.04
CA SER A 167 -5.91 3.35 19.89
C SER A 167 -7.04 3.18 20.92
N LEU A 168 -7.70 2.02 20.93
CA LEU A 168 -8.83 1.74 21.83
C LEU A 168 -8.40 1.36 23.24
N GLU A 169 -7.13 1.01 23.39
CA GLU A 169 -6.47 0.65 24.65
C GLU A 169 -4.96 0.92 24.57
N ASP A 170 -4.25 0.77 25.69
CA ASP A 170 -2.78 0.83 25.69
C ASP A 170 -2.22 -0.38 24.93
N CYS A 171 -1.28 -0.14 24.02
CA CYS A 171 -0.71 -1.21 23.21
C CYS A 171 0.70 -0.91 22.70
N ASP A 172 1.38 -1.95 22.20
CA ASP A 172 2.71 -1.87 21.60
C ASP A 172 2.69 -2.45 20.18
N LEU A 173 3.28 -1.71 19.22
CA LEU A 173 3.48 -2.16 17.84
C LEU A 173 4.97 -2.33 17.53
N ASP A 174 5.32 -3.43 16.87
CA ASP A 174 6.62 -3.57 16.21
C ASP A 174 6.67 -2.69 14.96
N LEU A 175 5.62 -2.68 14.15
CA LEU A 175 5.57 -1.96 12.87
C LEU A 175 4.16 -1.44 12.60
N LEU A 176 4.08 -0.25 12.00
CA LEU A 176 2.89 0.33 11.41
C LEU A 176 3.26 0.95 10.07
N TYR A 177 2.56 0.56 9.02
CA TYR A 177 2.62 1.19 7.71
C TYR A 177 1.25 1.77 7.37
N TYR A 178 1.22 3.01 6.89
CA TYR A 178 0.00 3.67 6.48
C TYR A 178 -0.44 3.25 5.10
N PHE A 179 0.49 3.40 4.15
CA PHE A 179 0.25 3.24 2.72
C PHE A 179 1.38 2.44 2.10
N MET A 180 1.02 1.66 1.10
CA MET A 180 1.91 0.78 0.38
C MET A 180 1.49 0.74 -1.08
N HIS A 181 2.37 1.12 -1.99
CA HIS A 181 2.09 1.13 -3.41
C HIS A 181 3.10 0.27 -4.16
N CYS A 182 2.64 -0.86 -4.69
CA CYS A 182 3.45 -1.72 -5.56
C CYS A 182 3.40 -1.18 -6.99
N PHE A 183 4.46 -0.48 -7.41
CA PHE A 183 4.57 0.03 -8.77
C PHE A 183 5.26 -0.97 -9.70
N PRO A 184 4.97 -0.93 -11.03
CA PRO A 184 5.51 -1.85 -12.01
C PRO A 184 7.03 -1.98 -11.96
N PRO A 185 7.57 -3.19 -12.26
CA PRO A 185 9.02 -3.37 -12.41
C PRO A 185 9.57 -2.63 -13.65
N SER A 186 8.72 -2.13 -14.54
CA SER A 186 9.12 -1.24 -15.64
C SER A 186 9.57 0.15 -15.18
N THR A 187 9.43 0.46 -13.89
CA THR A 187 9.97 1.71 -13.36
C THR A 187 11.49 1.65 -13.24
N THR A 188 12.21 2.59 -13.86
CA THR A 188 13.69 2.52 -14.01
C THR A 188 14.44 3.53 -13.15
N GLY A 189 13.75 4.49 -12.55
CA GLY A 189 14.35 5.50 -11.69
C GLY A 189 13.39 6.05 -10.67
N TRP A 190 13.94 6.69 -9.64
CA TRP A 190 13.19 7.37 -8.60
C TRP A 190 13.71 8.80 -8.40
N MET A 191 12.83 9.66 -7.92
CA MET A 191 13.14 11.01 -7.44
C MET A 191 12.38 11.26 -6.14
N ALA A 192 13.00 11.92 -5.18
CA ALA A 192 12.37 12.30 -3.92
C ALA A 192 12.74 13.74 -3.55
N GLN A 193 11.78 14.47 -3.00
CA GLN A 193 12.04 15.72 -2.31
C GLN A 193 12.06 15.46 -0.80
N LEU A 194 13.13 15.90 -0.14
CA LEU A 194 13.26 15.85 1.30
C LEU A 194 12.51 17.03 1.97
N PRO A 195 12.27 17.00 3.30
CA PRO A 195 11.58 18.06 4.02
C PRO A 195 12.26 19.44 3.93
N ASP A 196 13.58 19.48 3.72
CA ASP A 196 14.35 20.72 3.53
C ASP A 196 14.27 21.28 2.10
N GLY A 197 13.53 20.61 1.21
CA GLY A 197 13.35 20.98 -0.19
C GLY A 197 14.42 20.44 -1.13
N SER A 198 15.50 19.82 -0.60
CA SER A 198 16.52 19.18 -1.43
C SER A 198 15.94 18.00 -2.20
N ILE A 199 16.52 17.72 -3.37
CA ILE A 199 16.09 16.65 -4.26
C ILE A 199 17.17 15.57 -4.29
N GLU A 200 16.76 14.32 -4.13
CA GLU A 200 17.57 13.15 -4.39
C GLU A 200 16.94 12.31 -5.51
N GLN A 201 17.77 11.59 -6.26
CA GLN A 201 17.32 10.71 -7.34
C GLN A 201 18.29 9.54 -7.51
N GLY A 202 17.83 8.45 -8.11
CA GLY A 202 18.66 7.29 -8.40
C GLY A 202 17.98 6.28 -9.31
N PRO A 203 18.71 5.26 -9.78
CA PRO A 203 18.14 4.19 -10.58
C PRO A 203 17.33 3.21 -9.73
N LEU A 204 16.42 2.48 -10.38
CA LEU A 204 15.82 1.24 -9.90
C LEU A 204 16.31 0.12 -10.81
N SER A 205 16.93 -0.89 -10.23
CA SER A 205 17.66 -1.91 -10.99
C SER A 205 17.45 -3.31 -10.44
N HIS A 206 16.33 -3.55 -9.75
CA HIS A 206 15.99 -4.84 -9.15
C HIS A 206 17.06 -5.32 -8.17
N SER A 207 17.64 -4.40 -7.39
CA SER A 207 18.76 -4.70 -6.49
C SER A 207 18.37 -5.48 -5.23
N GLN A 208 17.06 -5.64 -4.99
CA GLN A 208 16.43 -6.18 -3.79
C GLN A 208 16.73 -5.38 -2.51
N LYS A 209 17.27 -4.17 -2.65
CA LYS A 209 17.65 -3.27 -1.56
C LYS A 209 16.68 -2.10 -1.43
N MET A 210 16.79 -1.39 -0.32
CA MET A 210 16.10 -0.12 -0.13
C MET A 210 16.81 0.97 -0.93
N ALA A 211 16.16 1.47 -1.97
CA ALA A 211 16.62 2.62 -2.74
C ALA A 211 16.41 3.93 -1.95
N VAL A 212 15.31 4.00 -1.18
CA VAL A 212 14.99 5.12 -0.30
C VAL A 212 14.67 4.61 1.10
N THR A 213 15.16 5.30 2.14
CA THR A 213 14.81 5.09 3.56
C THR A 213 15.03 6.40 4.29
N LYS A 214 14.15 7.38 4.04
CA LYS A 214 14.26 8.77 4.51
C LYS A 214 12.88 9.37 4.67
N ASP A 215 12.78 10.44 5.45
CA ASP A 215 11.59 11.29 5.42
C ASP A 215 11.56 12.05 4.09
N THR A 216 10.37 12.18 3.50
CA THR A 216 10.18 12.81 2.19
C THR A 216 8.91 13.65 2.20
N THR A 217 8.93 14.75 1.46
CA THR A 217 7.72 15.52 1.11
C THR A 217 6.94 14.81 0.01
N TRP A 218 7.63 14.35 -1.03
CA TRP A 218 7.07 13.49 -2.07
C TRP A 218 8.14 12.56 -2.64
N VAL A 219 7.70 11.47 -3.24
CA VAL A 219 8.52 10.56 -4.03
C VAL A 219 7.85 10.30 -5.37
N ALA A 220 8.64 10.00 -6.39
CA ALA A 220 8.14 9.55 -7.67
C ALA A 220 9.00 8.42 -8.24
N GLN A 221 8.38 7.55 -9.03
CA GLN A 221 9.06 6.53 -9.82
C GLN A 221 8.72 6.73 -11.30
N TYR A 222 9.68 6.51 -12.20
CA TYR A 222 9.49 6.73 -13.63
C TYR A 222 9.28 5.40 -14.34
N ASP A 223 8.11 5.20 -14.92
CA ASP A 223 7.78 4.06 -15.78
C ASP A 223 8.15 4.38 -17.23
N GLU A 224 9.22 3.76 -17.71
CA GLU A 224 9.76 4.03 -19.05
C GLU A 224 8.87 3.46 -20.16
N ASN A 225 8.22 2.33 -19.90
CA ASN A 225 7.41 1.65 -20.92
C ASN A 225 6.17 2.48 -21.31
N ASP A 226 5.52 3.06 -20.31
CA ASP A 226 4.29 3.84 -20.50
C ASP A 226 4.54 5.37 -20.47
N GLN A 227 5.80 5.79 -20.27
CA GLN A 227 6.20 7.20 -20.15
C GLN A 227 5.43 7.95 -19.05
N LEU A 228 5.36 7.35 -17.86
CA LEU A 228 4.59 7.84 -16.72
C LEU A 228 5.50 8.16 -15.53
N GLY A 229 5.28 9.32 -14.90
CA GLY A 229 5.72 9.58 -13.54
C GLY A 229 4.67 9.11 -12.53
N LEU A 230 5.05 8.23 -11.61
CA LEU A 230 4.19 7.69 -10.55
C LEU A 230 4.51 8.43 -9.25
N LEU A 231 3.76 9.49 -8.97
CA LEU A 231 4.04 10.45 -7.90
C LEU A 231 3.19 10.15 -6.65
N CYS A 232 3.84 10.04 -5.49
CA CYS A 232 3.21 10.02 -4.17
C CYS A 232 3.62 11.28 -3.39
N TYR A 233 2.65 12.10 -3.02
CA TYR A 233 2.85 13.30 -2.20
C TYR A 233 2.19 13.13 -0.82
N THR A 234 2.90 13.50 0.25
CA THR A 234 2.39 13.47 1.61
C THR A 234 2.36 14.89 2.18
N PRO A 235 1.18 15.51 2.37
CA PRO A 235 1.07 16.88 2.89
C PRO A 235 1.66 17.05 4.28
N ARG A 236 1.66 15.99 5.09
CA ARG A 236 2.37 15.92 6.36
C ARG A 236 3.60 15.04 6.14
N VAL A 237 4.78 15.46 6.61
CA VAL A 237 5.95 14.56 6.66
C VAL A 237 5.71 13.54 7.76
N ILE A 238 6.03 12.27 7.50
CA ILE A 238 5.74 11.23 8.47
C ILE A 238 6.59 11.40 9.73
N ALA A 239 5.93 11.24 10.87
CA ALA A 239 6.54 11.32 12.18
C ALA A 239 6.13 10.08 12.98
N GLY A 240 7.05 9.59 13.80
CA GLY A 240 6.90 8.39 14.62
C GLY A 240 8.28 7.80 14.93
N ASN A 241 8.34 6.77 15.78
CA ASN A 241 9.65 6.21 16.15
C ASN A 241 10.30 5.53 14.95
N LYS A 242 11.36 6.13 14.40
CA LYS A 242 12.02 5.70 13.16
C LYS A 242 11.02 5.64 11.99
N SER A 243 10.14 6.63 11.89
CA SER A 243 9.34 6.82 10.67
C SER A 243 10.24 7.01 9.45
N ALA A 244 9.73 6.64 8.27
CA ALA A 244 10.37 6.95 7.00
C ALA A 244 9.44 6.61 5.82
N SER A 245 9.63 7.32 4.71
CA SER A 245 9.28 6.84 3.38
C SER A 245 10.35 5.87 2.89
N HIS A 246 9.92 4.89 2.11
CA HIS A 246 10.82 3.93 1.52
C HIS A 246 10.44 3.56 0.10
N ILE A 247 11.46 3.18 -0.68
CA ILE A 247 11.29 2.49 -1.96
C ILE A 247 12.13 1.21 -1.87
N TRP A 248 11.47 0.06 -1.99
CA TRP A 248 12.13 -1.24 -2.08
C TRP A 248 12.17 -1.71 -3.52
N ASP A 249 13.39 -1.84 -4.03
CA ASP A 249 13.74 -2.14 -5.41
C ASP A 249 13.73 -3.66 -5.67
N LEU A 250 12.53 -4.27 -5.80
CA LEU A 250 12.37 -5.70 -6.06
C LEU A 250 12.17 -6.01 -7.56
N ASP A 251 12.55 -7.20 -7.98
CA ASP A 251 12.46 -7.66 -9.38
C ASP A 251 11.02 -7.70 -9.91
N ARG A 252 10.05 -7.96 -9.03
CA ARG A 252 8.62 -8.11 -9.38
C ARG A 252 7.81 -6.82 -9.29
N TYR A 253 8.33 -5.81 -8.60
CA TYR A 253 7.72 -4.50 -8.39
C TYR A 253 8.70 -3.59 -7.64
N HIS A 254 8.50 -2.28 -7.73
CA HIS A 254 9.17 -1.34 -6.86
C HIS A 254 8.16 -0.78 -5.86
N LYS A 255 8.31 -1.15 -4.58
CA LYS A 255 7.29 -0.85 -3.57
C LYS A 255 7.64 0.42 -2.83
N TYR A 256 6.78 1.42 -3.00
CA TYR A 256 6.73 2.54 -2.08
C TYR A 256 5.99 2.11 -0.80
N TYR A 257 6.51 2.48 0.36
CA TYR A 257 5.76 2.35 1.61
C TYR A 257 6.09 3.47 2.57
N LEU A 258 5.08 3.83 3.35
CA LEU A 258 5.14 4.88 4.32
C LEU A 258 5.03 4.30 5.73
N ARG A 259 6.17 4.19 6.41
CA ARG A 259 6.27 3.59 7.74
C ARG A 259 6.13 4.65 8.81
N HIS A 260 5.17 4.47 9.71
CA HIS A 260 5.01 5.31 10.88
C HIS A 260 6.01 4.96 11.98
N ASN A 261 6.15 3.67 12.33
CA ASN A 261 7.08 3.28 13.37
C ASN A 261 7.82 1.97 13.11
N ASN A 262 8.94 1.83 13.81
CA ASN A 262 9.68 0.59 14.03
C ASN A 262 9.92 0.43 15.54
N GLY A 263 8.90 -0.11 16.22
CA GLY A 263 8.73 -0.20 17.67
C GLY A 263 8.12 1.07 18.26
N GLN A 264 6.88 1.06 18.72
CA GLN A 264 6.26 2.19 19.42
C GLN A 264 5.12 1.75 20.33
N SER A 265 5.02 2.37 21.50
CA SER A 265 3.88 2.23 22.41
C SER A 265 2.85 3.32 22.11
N PHE A 266 1.57 2.96 22.19
CA PHE A 266 0.44 3.88 22.03
C PHE A 266 -0.41 3.85 23.29
N LYS A 267 -0.89 5.02 23.70
CA LYS A 267 -1.87 5.13 24.79
C LYS A 267 -3.29 5.05 24.27
N LYS A 268 -4.20 4.56 25.10
CA LYS A 268 -5.63 4.62 24.82
C LYS A 268 -6.04 6.07 24.47
N GLY A 269 -6.78 6.21 23.37
CA GLY A 269 -7.25 7.49 22.84
C GLY A 269 -6.21 8.27 22.04
N GLU A 270 -4.98 7.76 21.91
CA GLU A 270 -3.97 8.35 21.03
C GLU A 270 -4.44 8.25 19.58
N LYS A 271 -4.34 9.36 18.85
CA LYS A 271 -4.83 9.49 17.49
C LYS A 271 -3.70 9.69 16.52
N LEU A 272 -3.84 9.07 15.36
CA LEU A 272 -2.95 9.22 14.24
C LEU A 272 -3.77 9.56 13.00
N ASP A 273 -3.23 10.39 12.12
CA ASP A 273 -3.91 10.86 10.91
C ASP A 273 -2.86 11.11 9.83
N PHE A 274 -3.00 10.41 8.72
CA PHE A 274 -2.07 10.53 7.61
C PHE A 274 -2.74 10.50 6.26
N THR A 275 -2.14 11.20 5.31
CA THR A 275 -2.64 11.35 3.95
C THR A 275 -1.52 11.14 2.95
N VAL A 276 -1.84 10.45 1.86
CA VAL A 276 -1.03 10.41 0.64
C VAL A 276 -1.91 10.75 -0.56
N ILE A 277 -1.35 11.52 -1.49
CA ILE A 277 -1.96 11.80 -2.79
C ILE A 277 -1.11 11.09 -3.84
N VAL A 278 -1.74 10.18 -4.58
CA VAL A 278 -1.15 9.44 -5.67
C VAL A 278 -1.59 10.08 -6.99
N LYS A 279 -0.63 10.39 -7.85
CA LYS A 279 -0.86 11.01 -9.15
C LYS A 279 -0.02 10.34 -10.22
N VAL A 280 -0.64 10.08 -11.36
CA VAL A 280 0.06 9.66 -12.58
C VAL A 280 0.33 10.91 -13.41
N VAL A 281 1.59 11.07 -13.82
CA VAL A 281 2.09 12.20 -14.59
C VAL A 281 2.40 11.70 -16.00
N PRO A 282 1.53 11.94 -16.99
CA PRO A 282 1.73 11.43 -18.35
C PRO A 282 2.81 12.22 -19.09
N ASN A 283 3.42 11.57 -20.09
CA ASN A 283 4.48 12.13 -20.95
C ASN A 283 5.75 12.51 -20.16
N GLU A 284 6.03 11.80 -19.07
CA GLU A 284 7.31 11.90 -18.39
C GLU A 284 8.35 11.16 -19.25
N THR A 285 9.56 11.71 -19.36
CA THR A 285 10.64 11.16 -20.19
C THR A 285 11.82 10.66 -19.37
N GLY A 286 11.72 10.76 -18.03
CA GLY A 286 12.80 10.50 -17.09
C GLY A 286 13.66 11.73 -16.79
N ASP A 287 13.37 12.88 -17.39
CA ASP A 287 14.01 14.17 -17.04
C ASP A 287 13.38 14.84 -15.80
N TRP A 288 12.27 14.29 -15.33
CA TRP A 288 11.49 14.68 -14.15
C TRP A 288 10.87 16.07 -14.23
N LYS A 289 10.89 16.72 -15.39
CA LYS A 289 10.37 18.08 -15.54
C LYS A 289 8.86 18.12 -15.29
N THR A 290 8.13 17.19 -15.90
CA THR A 290 6.67 17.11 -15.75
C THR A 290 6.29 16.69 -14.33
N THR A 291 7.03 15.75 -13.75
CA THR A 291 6.82 15.27 -12.38
C THR A 291 7.05 16.37 -11.34
N LYS A 292 8.13 17.16 -11.45
CA LYS A 292 8.38 18.31 -10.55
C LYS A 292 7.29 19.37 -10.65
N GLN A 293 6.77 19.62 -11.86
CA GLN A 293 5.65 20.54 -12.06
C GLN A 293 4.38 20.01 -11.39
N ALA A 294 4.07 18.73 -11.56
CA ALA A 294 2.92 18.08 -10.94
C ALA A 294 3.02 18.08 -9.41
N ALA A 295 4.18 17.76 -8.84
CA ALA A 295 4.43 17.84 -7.41
C ALA A 295 4.23 19.26 -6.86
N SER A 296 4.76 20.27 -7.57
CA SER A 296 4.56 21.68 -7.20
C SER A 296 3.09 22.10 -7.25
N GLN A 297 2.29 21.54 -8.15
CA GLN A 297 0.85 21.78 -8.22
C GLN A 297 0.12 21.11 -7.06
N LEU A 298 0.44 19.84 -6.75
CA LEU A 298 -0.13 19.13 -5.61
C LEU A 298 0.15 19.85 -4.30
N MET A 299 1.38 20.32 -4.07
CA MET A 299 1.74 21.09 -2.86
C MET A 299 0.98 22.41 -2.72
N LYS A 300 0.49 22.99 -3.83
CA LYS A 300 -0.37 24.19 -3.80
C LYS A 300 -1.84 23.81 -3.52
N GLN A 301 -2.31 22.72 -4.11
CA GLN A 301 -3.69 22.23 -3.97
C GLN A 301 -3.94 21.63 -2.59
N PHE A 302 -2.96 20.92 -2.05
CA PHE A 302 -2.96 20.29 -0.74
C PHE A 302 -1.78 20.83 0.07
N PRO A 303 -1.92 22.00 0.73
CA PRO A 303 -0.82 22.63 1.44
C PRO A 303 -0.23 21.75 2.52
N VAL A 304 1.07 21.91 2.76
CA VAL A 304 1.80 21.21 3.82
C VAL A 304 1.12 21.44 5.18
N VAL A 305 0.82 20.34 5.87
CA VAL A 305 0.25 20.35 7.22
C VAL A 305 1.41 20.22 8.21
N LYS A 306 1.52 21.19 9.10
CA LYS A 306 2.52 21.17 10.19
C LYS A 306 2.14 20.21 11.31
#